data_AF-A0AA95H8U0-F1
#
_entry.id   AF-A0AA95H8U0-F1
#
_cell.length_a   1.000
_cell.length_b   1.000
_cell.length_c   1.000
_cell.angle_alpha   90.00
_cell.angle_beta   90.00
_cell.angle_gamma   90.00
#
_symmetry.space_group_name_H-M   'P 1'
#
loop_
_entity.id
_entity.type
_entity.pdbx_description
1 polymer ?
#
loop_
_entity_poly.entity_id
_entity_poly.type
_entity_poly.pdbx_seq_one_letter_code
_entity_poly.pdbx_strand_id
1 'polypeptide(L)'
;MLISSAYDDLLEQAFTLAGKPFARLSAMIRKGNKHEVGHVQVEFSDGNAAAGVYTSEQVSTLEKTLADYSIIYKMRGTCRSNGNAREALTVTESDYFSFAQNTAAILPNYLVAQLGDLGLLFVGYRPRHWEDRLLATVLLKRRQAPEPCFRLVQTGEEPLETVFWQRRSVQPYAMDVQELEQYLVGGVA
;
A
#
# COMPACT_ATOMS: atom_id res chain seq x y z
N MET A 1 -2.31 9.54 -2.14
CA MET A 1 -2.09 8.09 -2.38
C MET A 1 -2.27 7.33 -1.07
N LEU A 2 -2.85 6.13 -1.12
CA LEU A 2 -3.02 5.24 0.03
C LEU A 2 -2.31 3.91 -0.22
N ILE A 3 -1.64 3.38 0.80
CA ILE A 3 -1.02 2.06 0.79
C ILE A 3 -1.67 1.22 1.87
N SER A 4 -2.14 0.04 1.51
CA SER A 4 -2.84 -0.86 2.42
C SER A 4 -2.18 -2.23 2.45
N SER A 5 -2.01 -2.74 3.66
CA SER A 5 -1.61 -4.13 3.94
C SER A 5 -2.81 -5.03 4.28
N ALA A 6 -4.03 -4.50 4.21
CA ALA A 6 -5.26 -5.22 4.47
C ALA A 6 -5.79 -5.90 3.19
N TYR A 7 -6.42 -7.06 3.34
CA TYR A 7 -6.91 -7.87 2.21
C TYR A 7 -8.33 -7.50 1.74
N ASP A 8 -9.08 -6.79 2.58
CA ASP A 8 -10.44 -6.33 2.29
C ASP A 8 -10.46 -5.27 1.18
N ASP A 9 -11.64 -4.74 0.88
CA ASP A 9 -11.87 -3.66 -0.09
C ASP A 9 -12.56 -2.45 0.56
N LEU A 10 -12.41 -2.24 1.87
CA LEU A 10 -13.12 -1.17 2.59
C LEU A 10 -12.73 0.23 2.09
N LEU A 11 -11.47 0.43 1.71
CA LEU A 11 -11.02 1.68 1.10
C LEU A 11 -11.70 1.88 -0.27
N GLU A 12 -11.68 0.86 -1.12
CA GLU A 12 -12.32 0.88 -2.43
C GLU A 12 -13.83 1.15 -2.32
N GLN A 13 -14.51 0.51 -1.37
CA GLN A 13 -15.93 0.75 -1.09
C GLN A 13 -16.16 2.19 -0.62
N ALA A 14 -15.34 2.72 0.28
CA ALA A 14 -15.46 4.10 0.76
C ALA A 14 -15.27 5.12 -0.36
N PHE A 15 -14.31 4.91 -1.26
CA PHE A 15 -14.13 5.76 -2.44
C PHE A 15 -15.33 5.68 -3.38
N THR A 16 -15.85 4.48 -3.62
CA THR A 16 -17.06 4.27 -4.44
C THR A 16 -18.27 5.00 -3.86
N LEU A 17 -18.52 4.86 -2.56
CA LEU A 17 -19.62 5.53 -1.86
C LEU A 17 -19.47 7.06 -1.89
N ALA A 18 -18.24 7.56 -1.84
CA ALA A 18 -17.94 8.99 -1.94
C ALA A 18 -17.95 9.51 -3.40
N GLY A 19 -18.19 8.66 -4.40
CA GLY A 19 -18.14 9.03 -5.82
C GLY A 19 -16.75 9.48 -6.29
N LYS A 20 -15.68 9.06 -5.59
CA LYS A 20 -14.31 9.46 -5.91
C LYS A 20 -13.64 8.40 -6.80
N PRO A 21 -13.09 8.79 -7.98
CA PRO A 21 -12.39 7.86 -8.84
C PRO A 21 -11.10 7.37 -8.20
N PHE A 22 -10.82 6.07 -8.31
CA PHE A 22 -9.59 5.47 -7.81
C PHE A 22 -9.01 4.42 -8.76
N ALA A 23 -7.69 4.24 -8.66
CA ALA A 23 -6.95 3.19 -9.33
C ALA A 23 -6.35 2.27 -8.26
N ARG A 24 -6.69 0.98 -8.33
CA ARG A 24 -6.14 -0.06 -7.46
C ARG A 24 -4.95 -0.71 -8.13
N LEU A 25 -3.83 -0.73 -7.43
CA LEU A 25 -2.59 -1.35 -7.88
C LEU A 25 -2.25 -2.51 -6.95
N SER A 26 -1.92 -3.67 -7.51
CA SER A 26 -1.45 -4.85 -6.76
C SER A 26 -0.27 -5.49 -7.48
N ALA A 27 0.81 -5.80 -6.77
CA ALA A 27 1.95 -6.48 -7.37
C ALA A 27 1.75 -8.00 -7.37
N MET A 28 2.07 -8.63 -8.49
CA MET A 28 2.11 -10.08 -8.64
C MET A 28 3.30 -10.63 -7.85
N ILE A 29 3.03 -11.53 -6.92
CA ILE A 29 4.07 -12.16 -6.09
C ILE A 29 4.35 -13.60 -6.52
N ARG A 30 3.50 -14.16 -7.38
CA ARG A 30 3.63 -15.48 -7.98
C ARG A 30 3.71 -15.34 -9.49
N LYS A 31 4.49 -16.23 -10.12
CA LYS A 31 4.52 -16.36 -11.57
C LYS A 31 3.21 -16.99 -12.04
N GLY A 32 2.57 -16.36 -13.02
CA GLY A 32 1.39 -16.88 -13.70
C GLY A 32 1.69 -17.28 -15.13
N ASN A 33 0.67 -17.71 -15.86
CA ASN A 33 0.82 -18.11 -17.26
C ASN A 33 1.18 -16.95 -18.20
N LYS A 34 0.87 -15.71 -17.82
CA LYS A 34 1.02 -14.51 -18.67
C LYS A 34 1.76 -13.34 -17.99
N HIS A 35 2.33 -13.55 -16.81
CA HIS A 35 3.05 -12.51 -16.08
C HIS A 35 4.10 -13.12 -15.15
N GLU A 36 5.08 -12.30 -14.79
CA GLU A 36 6.12 -12.66 -13.84
C GLU A 36 5.93 -11.97 -12.49
N VAL A 37 6.73 -12.37 -11.51
CA VAL A 37 6.78 -11.70 -10.21
C VAL A 37 7.19 -10.23 -10.42
N GLY A 38 6.50 -9.32 -9.74
CA GLY A 38 6.70 -7.88 -9.85
C GLY A 38 5.98 -7.20 -11.01
N HIS A 39 5.25 -7.95 -11.84
CA HIS A 39 4.22 -7.32 -12.66
C HIS A 39 3.14 -6.72 -11.77
N VAL A 40 2.43 -5.71 -12.26
CA VAL A 40 1.48 -4.92 -11.50
C VAL A 40 0.13 -5.03 -12.18
N GLN A 41 -0.86 -5.53 -11.45
CA GLN A 41 -2.25 -5.43 -11.84
C GLN A 41 -2.75 -4.02 -11.53
N VAL A 42 -3.31 -3.36 -12.53
CA VAL A 42 -3.93 -2.03 -12.44
C VAL A 42 -5.41 -2.18 -12.78
N GLU A 43 -6.27 -1.76 -11.86
CA GLU A 43 -7.72 -1.76 -12.03
C GLU A 43 -8.26 -0.36 -11.71
N PHE A 44 -9.16 0.15 -12.54
CA PHE A 44 -9.78 1.45 -12.35
C PHE A 44 -11.23 1.30 -11.88
N SER A 45 -11.68 2.18 -11.00
CA SER A 45 -13.03 2.13 -10.38
C SER A 45 -14.18 2.26 -11.39
N ASP A 46 -13.91 2.85 -12.55
CA ASP A 46 -14.86 3.11 -13.64
C ASP A 46 -14.73 2.12 -14.80
N GLY A 47 -13.86 1.10 -14.68
CA GLY A 47 -13.61 0.14 -15.75
C GLY A 47 -12.84 0.71 -16.94
N ASN A 48 -12.03 1.75 -16.74
CA ASN A 48 -11.15 2.32 -17.77
C ASN A 48 -10.40 1.23 -18.56
N ALA A 49 -10.38 1.35 -19.90
CA ALA A 49 -9.76 0.38 -20.80
C ALA A 49 -8.23 0.22 -20.62
N ALA A 50 -7.59 1.16 -19.92
CA ALA A 50 -6.20 1.04 -19.47
C ALA A 50 -6.02 0.03 -18.33
N ALA A 51 -7.07 -0.59 -17.79
CA ALA A 51 -6.93 -1.68 -16.82
C ALA A 51 -6.17 -2.86 -17.44
N GLY A 52 -5.27 -3.48 -16.67
CA GLY A 52 -4.42 -4.54 -17.20
C GLY A 52 -3.29 -4.97 -16.27
N VAL A 53 -2.41 -5.83 -16.78
CA VAL A 53 -1.19 -6.26 -16.10
C VAL A 53 0.00 -5.66 -16.83
N TYR A 54 0.86 -4.97 -16.10
CA TYR A 54 1.98 -4.21 -16.62
C TYR A 54 3.28 -4.67 -15.96
N THR A 55 4.42 -4.57 -16.64
CA THR A 55 5.71 -4.65 -15.93
C THR A 55 5.88 -3.42 -15.02
N SER A 56 6.77 -3.51 -14.03
CA SER A 56 7.09 -2.39 -13.12
C SER A 56 7.43 -1.10 -13.88
N GLU A 57 8.17 -1.21 -14.99
CA GLU A 57 8.55 -0.09 -15.86
C GLU A 57 7.35 0.46 -16.63
N GLN A 58 6.50 -0.42 -17.16
CA GLN A 58 5.32 -0.04 -17.94
C GLN A 58 4.28 0.74 -17.12
N VAL A 59 4.23 0.57 -15.80
CA VAL A 59 3.31 1.37 -14.95
C VAL A 59 3.53 2.87 -15.14
N SER A 60 4.78 3.31 -15.36
CA SER A 60 5.08 4.73 -15.60
C SER A 60 4.40 5.29 -16.85
N THR A 61 4.11 4.46 -17.85
CA THR A 61 3.41 4.90 -19.07
C THR A 61 1.96 5.30 -18.81
N LEU A 62 1.40 4.86 -17.67
CA LEU A 62 0.06 5.20 -17.21
C LEU A 62 0.03 6.49 -16.39
N GLU A 63 1.15 7.19 -16.19
CA GLU A 63 1.24 8.37 -15.31
C GLU A 63 0.13 9.40 -15.58
N LYS A 64 -0.09 9.75 -16.85
CA LYS A 64 -1.15 10.70 -17.23
C LYS A 64 -2.55 10.18 -16.88
N THR A 65 -2.80 8.91 -17.11
CA THR A 65 -4.08 8.28 -16.77
C THR A 65 -4.26 8.22 -15.26
N LEU A 66 -3.23 7.84 -14.51
CA LEU A 66 -3.28 7.70 -13.05
C LEU A 66 -3.40 9.04 -12.33
N ALA A 67 -2.99 10.15 -12.95
CA ALA A 67 -3.11 11.49 -12.39
C ALA A 67 -4.57 11.90 -12.09
N ASP A 68 -5.53 11.35 -12.83
CA ASP A 68 -6.97 11.63 -12.65
C ASP A 68 -7.62 10.78 -11.54
N TYR A 69 -6.87 9.87 -10.90
CA TYR A 69 -7.39 8.91 -9.94
C TYR A 69 -6.64 8.97 -8.61
N SER A 70 -7.36 8.66 -7.54
CA SER A 70 -6.71 8.35 -6.27
C SER A 70 -6.08 6.96 -6.31
N ILE A 71 -4.79 6.85 -6.02
CA ILE A 71 -4.09 5.55 -6.02
C ILE A 71 -4.30 4.83 -4.69
N ILE A 72 -4.77 3.57 -4.77
CA ILE A 72 -4.83 2.61 -3.66
C ILE A 72 -3.90 1.44 -4.01
N TYR A 73 -2.76 1.35 -3.34
CA TYR A 73 -1.81 0.25 -3.53
C TYR A 73 -2.00 -0.83 -2.46
N LYS A 74 -2.30 -2.06 -2.88
CA LYS A 74 -2.54 -3.22 -2.02
C LYS A 74 -1.28 -4.09 -1.96
N MET A 75 -0.45 -3.88 -0.93
CA MET A 75 0.85 -4.55 -0.80
C MET A 75 0.75 -6.08 -0.74
N ARG A 76 -0.32 -6.60 -0.13
CA ARG A 76 -0.57 -8.04 0.00
C ARG A 76 -1.57 -8.57 -1.03
N GLY A 77 -1.96 -7.74 -2.01
CA GLY A 77 -3.10 -8.01 -2.88
C GLY A 77 -4.45 -7.87 -2.16
N THR A 78 -5.50 -8.43 -2.75
CA THR A 78 -6.88 -8.31 -2.28
C THR A 78 -7.64 -9.62 -2.49
N CYS A 79 -8.52 -9.95 -1.55
CA CYS A 79 -9.38 -11.14 -1.64
C CYS A 79 -10.58 -10.98 -2.58
N ARG A 80 -10.92 -9.75 -3.00
CA ARG A 80 -12.16 -9.45 -3.73
C ARG A 80 -11.98 -9.07 -5.21
N SER A 81 -10.86 -9.41 -5.83
CA SER A 81 -10.68 -9.18 -7.28
C SER A 81 -11.12 -10.40 -8.11
N ASN A 82 -11.73 -10.10 -9.26
CA ASN A 82 -12.14 -11.08 -10.26
C ASN A 82 -10.94 -11.33 -11.20
N GLY A 83 -10.46 -12.58 -11.30
CA GLY A 83 -9.37 -12.95 -12.24
C GLY A 83 -8.03 -13.28 -11.56
N ASN A 84 -6.92 -12.77 -12.12
CA ASN A 84 -5.51 -13.04 -11.72
C ASN A 84 -5.14 -12.53 -10.32
N ALA A 85 -6.10 -11.98 -9.57
CA ALA A 85 -5.95 -11.49 -8.19
C ALA A 85 -5.23 -12.45 -7.25
N ARG A 86 -5.42 -13.75 -7.46
CA ARG A 86 -4.82 -14.82 -6.65
C ARG A 86 -3.29 -14.83 -6.73
N GLU A 87 -2.73 -14.36 -7.84
CA GLU A 87 -1.28 -14.32 -8.05
C GLU A 87 -0.64 -13.08 -7.41
N ALA A 88 -1.45 -12.07 -7.05
CA ALA A 88 -1.03 -10.91 -6.25
C ALA A 88 -1.23 -11.10 -4.74
N LEU A 89 -1.90 -12.18 -4.32
CA LEU A 89 -2.32 -12.38 -2.93
C LEU A 89 -1.20 -13.01 -2.08
N THR A 90 -0.71 -12.30 -1.05
CA THR A 90 0.35 -12.77 -0.14
C THR A 90 -0.27 -13.33 1.13
N VAL A 91 -0.32 -14.66 1.30
CA VAL A 91 -0.99 -15.27 2.49
C VAL A 91 -0.09 -16.27 3.21
N THR A 92 0.60 -17.11 2.45
CA THR A 92 1.45 -18.18 3.01
C THR A 92 2.85 -17.66 3.32
N GLU A 93 3.58 -18.35 4.18
CA GLU A 93 4.99 -18.02 4.47
C GLU A 93 5.86 -18.02 3.19
N SER A 94 5.62 -18.97 2.29
CA SER A 94 6.29 -19.02 0.98
C SER A 94 6.04 -17.77 0.13
N ASP A 95 4.85 -17.18 0.24
CA ASP A 95 4.53 -15.92 -0.43
C ASP A 95 5.35 -14.77 0.15
N TYR A 96 5.49 -14.70 1.47
CA TYR A 96 6.29 -13.67 2.12
C TYR A 96 7.79 -13.82 1.83
N PHE A 97 8.30 -15.05 1.70
CA PHE A 97 9.68 -15.25 1.23
C PHE A 97 9.86 -14.81 -0.22
N SER A 98 8.92 -15.16 -1.10
CA SER A 98 8.90 -14.69 -2.49
C SER A 98 8.84 -13.16 -2.52
N PHE A 99 8.05 -12.56 -1.62
CA PHE A 99 7.97 -11.11 -1.45
C PHE A 99 9.31 -10.50 -1.04
N ALA A 100 9.94 -11.05 0.00
CA ALA A 100 11.21 -10.58 0.53
C ALA A 100 12.38 -10.70 -0.47
N GLN A 101 12.34 -11.71 -1.35
CA GLN A 101 13.33 -11.87 -2.42
C GLN A 101 13.14 -10.86 -3.56
N ASN A 102 11.89 -10.44 -3.80
CA ASN A 102 11.51 -9.60 -4.96
C ASN A 102 11.04 -8.20 -4.56
N THR A 103 11.51 -7.67 -3.43
CA THR A 103 11.09 -6.35 -2.90
C THR A 103 11.25 -5.21 -3.91
N ALA A 104 12.18 -5.33 -4.86
CA ALA A 104 12.37 -4.38 -5.94
C ALA A 104 11.28 -4.38 -6.99
N ALA A 105 10.82 -5.57 -7.31
CA ALA A 105 9.82 -5.76 -8.34
C ALA A 105 8.42 -5.48 -7.77
N ILE A 106 8.23 -5.68 -6.46
CA ILE A 106 6.92 -5.58 -5.81
C ILE A 106 6.49 -4.14 -5.59
N LEU A 107 7.39 -3.25 -5.19
CA LEU A 107 7.08 -1.82 -5.12
C LEU A 107 7.55 -1.15 -6.42
N PRO A 108 6.64 -0.86 -7.37
CA PRO A 108 7.02 -0.39 -8.69
C PRO A 108 7.72 0.96 -8.61
N ASN A 109 8.67 1.21 -9.51
CA ASN A 109 9.43 2.46 -9.51
C ASN A 109 8.52 3.70 -9.59
N TYR A 110 7.40 3.59 -10.31
CA TYR A 110 6.36 4.62 -10.34
C TYR A 110 5.86 4.97 -8.92
N LEU A 111 5.51 3.97 -8.10
CA LEU A 111 5.05 4.22 -6.72
C LEU A 111 6.18 4.75 -5.84
N VAL A 112 7.41 4.25 -6.02
CA VAL A 112 8.58 4.76 -5.30
C VAL A 112 8.81 6.24 -5.61
N ALA A 113 8.70 6.65 -6.88
CA ALA A 113 8.83 8.05 -7.28
C ALA A 113 7.74 8.91 -6.64
N GLN A 114 6.48 8.45 -6.65
CA GLN A 114 5.37 9.16 -5.97
C GLN A 114 5.58 9.27 -4.45
N LEU A 115 6.23 8.28 -3.83
CA LEU A 115 6.61 8.31 -2.41
C LEU A 115 7.87 9.12 -2.12
N GLY A 116 8.69 9.40 -3.14
CA GLY A 116 10.00 10.01 -3.04
C GLY A 116 10.00 11.44 -2.50
N ASP A 117 8.84 12.11 -2.55
CA ASP A 117 8.69 13.48 -2.07
C ASP A 117 7.68 13.58 -0.90
N LEU A 118 7.06 12.48 -0.49
CA LEU A 118 5.95 12.50 0.46
C LEU A 118 6.35 11.98 1.83
N GLY A 119 5.88 12.66 2.89
CA GLY A 119 5.80 12.12 4.24
C GLY A 119 4.82 10.93 4.29
N LEU A 120 5.09 9.96 5.16
CA LEU A 120 4.18 8.83 5.40
C LEU A 120 3.50 8.98 6.76
N LEU A 121 2.19 8.76 6.80
CA LEU A 121 1.44 8.59 8.05
C LEU A 121 0.94 7.15 8.14
N PHE A 122 1.42 6.41 9.14
CA PHE A 122 0.95 5.06 9.46
C PHE A 122 -0.29 5.16 10.37
N VAL A 123 -1.44 4.74 9.85
CA VAL A 123 -2.73 4.72 10.55
C VAL A 123 -3.14 3.27 10.77
N GLY A 124 -3.45 2.88 12.02
CA GLY A 124 -3.89 1.51 12.32
C GLY A 124 -2.81 0.43 12.21
N TYR A 125 -1.63 0.73 11.68
CA TYR A 125 -0.61 -0.27 11.34
C TYR A 125 0.24 -0.69 12.54
N ARG A 126 0.20 -1.99 12.87
CA ARG A 126 0.98 -2.58 13.97
C ARG A 126 2.03 -3.55 13.45
N PRO A 127 3.33 -3.32 13.71
CA PRO A 127 4.41 -4.23 13.32
C PRO A 127 4.54 -5.42 14.29
N ARG A 128 3.40 -6.00 14.70
CA ARG A 128 3.31 -7.04 15.74
C ARG A 128 3.88 -8.36 15.24
N HIS A 129 3.54 -8.75 14.02
CA HIS A 129 4.04 -9.95 13.39
C HIS A 129 5.22 -9.65 12.44
N TRP A 130 5.98 -10.68 12.08
CA TRP A 130 7.22 -10.49 11.31
C TRP A 130 6.94 -10.04 9.88
N GLU A 131 5.81 -10.46 9.33
CA GLU A 131 5.28 -10.07 8.04
C GLU A 131 4.94 -8.57 8.00
N ASP A 132 4.34 -8.03 9.07
CA ASP A 132 4.04 -6.61 9.15
C ASP A 132 5.33 -5.80 9.24
N ARG A 133 6.32 -6.31 9.98
CA ARG A 133 7.66 -5.73 10.02
C ARG A 133 8.33 -5.75 8.65
N LEU A 134 8.17 -6.83 7.89
CA LEU A 134 8.71 -6.98 6.55
C LEU A 134 8.12 -5.93 5.61
N LEU A 135 6.80 -5.81 5.52
CA LEU A 135 6.13 -4.85 4.62
C LEU A 135 6.53 -3.40 4.94
N ALA A 136 6.45 -3.00 6.21
CA ALA A 136 6.84 -1.64 6.62
C ALA A 136 8.32 -1.38 6.34
N THR A 137 9.20 -2.39 6.54
CA THR A 137 10.63 -2.26 6.21
C THR A 137 10.86 -2.05 4.72
N VAL A 138 10.14 -2.78 3.87
CA VAL A 138 10.26 -2.62 2.42
C VAL A 138 9.82 -1.23 1.97
N LEU A 139 8.67 -0.77 2.47
CA LEU A 139 8.16 0.57 2.17
C LEU A 139 9.15 1.67 2.59
N LEU A 140 9.63 1.60 3.85
CA LEU A 140 10.52 2.61 4.40
C LEU A 140 11.93 2.61 3.78
N LYS A 141 12.46 1.44 3.41
CA LYS A 141 13.77 1.35 2.74
C LYS A 141 13.75 1.84 1.29
N ARG A 142 12.61 1.68 0.61
CA ARG A 142 12.44 2.07 -0.79
C ARG A 142 12.24 3.57 -0.96
N ARG A 143 11.63 4.19 0.03
CA ARG A 143 11.46 5.63 0.10
C ARG A 143 12.83 6.29 0.27
N GLN A 144 13.18 7.21 -0.65
CA GLN A 144 14.37 8.07 -0.55
C GLN A 144 14.02 9.48 -0.07
N ALA A 145 12.80 9.69 0.41
CA ALA A 145 12.27 11.01 0.68
C ALA A 145 12.83 11.63 1.97
N PRO A 146 13.11 12.94 1.97
CA PRO A 146 13.60 13.67 3.14
C PRO A 146 12.51 13.89 4.19
N GLU A 147 11.24 13.85 3.80
CA GLU A 147 10.13 14.17 4.69
C GLU A 147 10.04 13.18 5.88
N PRO A 148 9.50 13.59 7.03
CA PRO A 148 9.34 12.70 8.17
C PRO A 148 8.25 11.64 7.93
N CYS A 149 8.41 10.51 8.61
CA CYS A 149 7.37 9.49 8.73
C CYS A 149 6.77 9.56 10.13
N PHE A 150 5.44 9.54 10.20
CA PHE A 150 4.67 9.56 11.43
C PHE A 150 3.85 8.29 11.58
N ARG A 151 3.51 7.95 12.82
CA ARG A 151 2.49 6.94 13.14
C ARG A 151 1.53 7.51 14.16
N LEU A 152 0.26 7.15 14.07
CA LEU A 152 -0.66 7.44 15.17
C LEU A 152 -0.27 6.63 16.41
N VAL A 153 -0.49 7.21 17.58
CA VAL A 153 -0.34 6.49 18.84
C VAL A 153 -1.50 5.51 18.97
N GLN A 154 -1.20 4.33 19.55
CA GLN A 154 -2.20 3.28 19.74
C GLN A 154 -2.17 2.76 21.17
N THR A 155 -3.35 2.48 21.70
CA THR A 155 -3.51 1.85 23.01
C THR A 155 -2.99 0.42 22.97
N GLY A 156 -2.18 0.04 23.96
CA GLY A 156 -1.62 -1.31 24.07
C GLY A 156 -0.50 -1.63 23.07
N GLU A 157 0.31 -0.62 22.71
CA GLU A 157 1.53 -0.82 21.92
C GLU A 157 2.55 -1.67 22.69
N GLU A 158 3.04 -2.75 22.07
CA GLU A 158 4.03 -3.61 22.69
C GLU A 158 5.44 -2.99 22.61
N PRO A 159 6.34 -3.23 23.58
CA PRO A 159 7.70 -2.67 23.56
C PRO A 159 8.47 -2.95 22.25
N LEU A 160 8.25 -4.12 21.63
CA LEU A 160 8.87 -4.48 20.36
C LEU A 160 8.43 -3.56 19.20
N GLU A 161 7.17 -3.14 19.18
CA GLU A 161 6.62 -2.25 18.16
C GLU A 161 7.23 -0.85 18.29
N THR A 162 7.31 -0.33 19.51
CA THR A 162 7.96 0.95 19.80
C THR A 162 9.41 0.96 19.34
N VAL A 163 10.19 -0.07 19.68
CA VAL A 163 11.59 -0.20 19.27
C VAL A 163 11.71 -0.35 17.75
N PHE A 164 10.79 -1.08 17.12
CA PHE A 164 10.78 -1.25 15.66
C PHE A 164 10.64 0.09 14.92
N TRP A 165 9.72 0.94 15.38
CA TRP A 165 9.47 2.27 14.80
C TRP A 165 10.61 3.25 15.07
N GLN A 166 11.10 3.30 16.32
CA GLN A 166 12.23 4.17 16.70
C GLN A 166 13.47 3.90 15.84
N ARG A 167 13.81 2.63 15.61
CA ARG A 167 14.95 2.24 14.76
C ARG A 167 14.81 2.66 13.29
N ARG A 168 13.60 3.00 12.84
CA ARG A 168 13.29 3.43 11.48
C ARG A 168 12.95 4.91 11.38
N SER A 169 13.20 5.67 12.45
CA SER A 169 12.91 7.10 12.52
C SER A 169 11.44 7.44 12.22
N VAL A 170 10.51 6.54 12.52
CA VAL A 170 9.07 6.81 12.43
C VAL A 170 8.61 7.39 13.77
N GLN A 171 8.20 8.65 13.74
CA GLN A 171 7.86 9.42 14.93
C GLN A 171 6.41 9.14 15.37
N PRO A 172 6.14 8.99 16.67
CA PRO A 172 4.78 8.97 17.16
C PRO A 172 4.16 10.36 16.97
N TYR A 173 2.96 10.40 16.43
CA TYR A 173 2.11 11.57 16.38
C TYR A 173 1.07 11.41 17.48
N ALA A 174 0.98 12.39 18.38
CA ALA A 174 0.15 12.36 19.59
C ALA A 174 -1.35 12.53 19.25
N MET A 175 -1.87 11.56 18.50
CA MET A 175 -3.26 11.41 18.11
C MET A 175 -3.51 9.91 17.90
N ASP A 176 -4.63 9.40 18.39
CA ASP A 176 -5.08 8.04 18.08
C ASP A 176 -6.07 7.99 16.90
N VAL A 177 -6.55 6.80 16.56
CA VAL A 177 -7.47 6.62 15.41
C VAL A 177 -8.85 7.23 15.68
N GLN A 178 -9.34 7.19 16.93
CA GLN A 178 -10.64 7.77 17.28
C GLN A 178 -10.59 9.29 17.25
N GLU A 179 -9.49 9.87 17.75
CA GLU A 179 -9.24 11.31 17.67
C GLU A 179 -9.10 11.76 16.21
N LEU A 180 -8.41 10.98 15.36
CA LEU A 180 -8.33 11.27 13.93
C LEU A 180 -9.72 11.24 13.28
N GLU A 181 -10.56 10.25 13.58
CA GLU A 181 -11.92 10.15 13.06
C GLU A 181 -12.74 11.39 13.44
N GLN A 182 -12.70 11.79 14.71
CA GLN A 182 -13.38 13.00 15.19
C GLN A 182 -12.86 14.26 14.49
N TYR A 183 -11.55 14.37 14.30
CA TYR A 183 -10.94 15.50 13.59
C TYR A 183 -11.39 15.57 12.12
N LEU A 184 -11.45 14.42 11.44
CA LEU A 184 -11.88 14.36 10.04
C LEU A 184 -13.38 14.65 9.88
N VAL A 185 -14.23 14.23 10.81
CA VAL A 185 -15.67 14.54 10.79
C VAL A 185 -15.92 16.01 11.15
N GLY A 186 -15.19 16.56 12.12
CA GLY A 186 -15.34 17.95 12.57
C GLY A 186 -14.67 18.99 11.66
N GLY A 187 -13.69 18.59 10.85
CA GLY A 187 -12.96 19.47 9.92
C GLY A 187 -13.60 19.59 8.53
N VAL A 188 -14.73 18.92 8.27
CA VAL A 188 -15.55 19.12 7.06
C VAL A 188 -16.64 20.15 7.40
N ALA A 189 -16.24 21.41 7.49
CA ALA A 189 -17.12 22.58 7.51
C ALA A 189 -16.57 23.65 6.56
#